data_AF-A0A1H6INH3-F1
#
_entry.id   AF-A0A1H6INH3-F1
#
_cell.length_a   1.000
_cell.length_b   1.000
_cell.length_c   1.000
_cell.angle_alpha   90.00
_cell.angle_beta   90.00
_cell.angle_gamma   90.00
#
_symmetry.space_group_name_H-M   'P 1'
#
loop_
_entity.id
_entity.type
_entity.pdbx_description
1 polymer ?
#
loop_
_entity_poly.entity_id
_entity_poly.type
_entity_poly.pdbx_seq_one_letter_code
_entity_poly.pdbx_strand_id
1 'polypeptide(L)'
;MTYPSGTANPTVGAQVAARLFTGRLDQHLAVGVIPRAGSALAVHAQRLQSDRERQAVARTLRAAVEQARSGRAPGGSVVPVHRRNVRAAADVIEAIARVLQSPRRVNVMGMARLRRVLSDGQGPMYDGNPGDLVGRLSAALAAL
;
A
#
# COMPACT_ATOMS: atom_id res chain seq x y z
N MET A 1 -40.83 -14.54 3.53
CA MET A 1 -40.09 -14.64 2.26
C MET A 1 -38.64 -14.32 2.58
N THR A 2 -37.84 -15.35 2.84
CA THR A 2 -36.53 -15.24 3.50
C THR A 2 -35.43 -15.51 2.48
N TYR A 3 -34.61 -14.52 2.16
CA TYR A 3 -33.47 -14.69 1.26
C TYR A 3 -32.32 -15.38 2.00
N PRO A 4 -31.72 -16.46 1.46
CA PRO A 4 -30.49 -17.00 2.02
C PRO A 4 -29.33 -16.07 1.68
N SER A 5 -28.81 -15.35 2.69
CA SER A 5 -27.51 -14.68 2.59
C SER A 5 -26.40 -15.72 2.61
N GLY A 6 -26.04 -16.23 1.43
CA GLY A 6 -24.85 -17.04 1.25
C GLY A 6 -23.60 -16.20 1.48
N THR A 7 -23.01 -16.30 2.67
CA THR A 7 -21.63 -15.85 2.91
C THR A 7 -20.70 -16.79 2.14
N ALA A 8 -20.41 -16.45 0.89
CA ALA A 8 -19.42 -17.16 0.10
C ALA A 8 -18.04 -16.97 0.77
N ASN A 9 -17.59 -18.01 1.47
CA ASN A 9 -16.28 -18.07 2.10
C ASN A 9 -15.23 -18.07 0.97
N PRO A 10 -14.29 -17.11 0.90
CA PRO A 10 -13.34 -17.04 -0.20
C PRO A 10 -12.46 -18.29 -0.21
N THR A 11 -12.48 -19.02 -1.33
CA THR A 11 -11.65 -20.21 -1.53
C THR A 11 -10.16 -19.85 -1.43
N VAL A 12 -9.34 -20.79 -0.96
CA VAL A 12 -7.89 -20.63 -0.80
C VAL A 12 -7.22 -20.14 -2.10
N GLY A 13 -7.73 -20.56 -3.26
CA GLY A 13 -7.30 -20.06 -4.57
C GLY A 13 -7.51 -18.56 -4.79
N ALA A 14 -8.59 -17.97 -4.26
CA ALA A 14 -8.83 -16.52 -4.31
C ALA A 14 -7.84 -15.76 -3.41
N GLN A 15 -7.42 -16.35 -2.29
CA GLN A 15 -6.41 -15.75 -1.39
C GLN A 15 -5.02 -15.77 -2.02
N VAL A 16 -4.67 -16.85 -2.73
CA VAL A 16 -3.41 -16.99 -3.46
C VAL A 16 -3.38 -16.09 -4.70
N ALA A 17 -4.48 -16.04 -5.47
CA ALA A 17 -4.62 -15.11 -6.59
C ALA A 17 -4.54 -13.64 -6.13
N ALA A 18 -5.12 -13.28 -4.98
CA ALA A 18 -4.96 -11.94 -4.41
C ALA A 18 -3.51 -11.62 -4.00
N ARG A 19 -2.68 -12.62 -3.73
CA ARG A 19 -1.24 -12.43 -3.43
C ARG A 19 -0.35 -12.40 -4.70
N LEU A 20 -0.78 -13.04 -5.79
CA LEU A 20 -0.03 -13.07 -7.06
C LEU A 20 -0.46 -11.97 -8.05
N PHE A 21 -1.73 -11.57 -8.03
CA PHE A 21 -2.29 -10.49 -8.85
C PHE A 21 -2.47 -9.19 -8.09
N THR A 22 -1.82 -9.04 -6.93
CA THR A 22 -1.99 -7.87 -6.08
C THR A 22 -1.66 -6.59 -6.81
N GLY A 23 -0.64 -6.59 -7.68
CA GLY A 23 -0.32 -5.45 -8.53
C GLY A 23 -1.45 -5.03 -9.47
N ARG A 24 -2.18 -5.97 -10.08
CA ARG A 24 -3.31 -5.67 -10.98
C ARG A 24 -4.56 -5.20 -10.23
N LEU A 25 -4.88 -5.83 -9.10
CA LEU A 25 -6.00 -5.40 -8.26
C LEU A 25 -5.73 -4.04 -7.61
N ASP A 26 -4.50 -3.79 -7.17
CA ASP A 26 -4.06 -2.50 -6.67
C ASP A 26 -4.08 -1.44 -7.78
N GLN A 27 -3.78 -1.80 -9.03
CA GLN A 27 -3.91 -0.89 -10.17
C GLN A 27 -5.38 -0.47 -10.38
N HIS A 28 -6.32 -1.42 -10.39
CA HIS A 28 -7.75 -1.12 -10.55
C HIS A 28 -8.26 -0.22 -9.41
N LEU A 29 -7.89 -0.51 -8.17
CA LEU A 29 -8.29 0.32 -7.02
C LEU A 29 -7.61 1.70 -7.03
N ALA A 30 -6.35 1.80 -7.47
CA ALA A 30 -5.60 3.05 -7.51
C ALA A 30 -6.16 4.06 -8.53
N VAL A 31 -6.83 3.58 -9.58
CA VAL A 31 -7.54 4.41 -10.56
C VAL A 31 -9.02 4.63 -10.20
N GLY A 32 -9.49 4.10 -9.07
CA GLY A 32 -10.84 4.35 -8.55
C GLY A 32 -11.93 3.39 -9.03
N VAL A 33 -11.58 2.19 -9.52
CA VAL A 33 -12.60 1.19 -9.89
C VAL A 33 -13.42 0.80 -8.67
N ILE A 34 -14.75 0.99 -8.76
CA ILE A 34 -15.69 0.66 -7.69
C ILE A 34 -15.89 -0.86 -7.64
N PRO A 35 -15.57 -1.53 -6.52
CA PRO A 35 -15.75 -2.97 -6.41
C PRO A 35 -17.23 -3.35 -6.35
N ARG A 36 -17.67 -4.29 -7.22
CA ARG A 36 -18.99 -4.90 -7.11
C ARG A 36 -19.05 -5.79 -5.86
N ALA A 37 -20.14 -5.73 -5.10
CA ALA A 37 -20.35 -6.60 -3.93
C ALA A 37 -20.16 -8.09 -4.31
N GLY A 38 -19.46 -8.84 -3.46
CA GLY A 38 -19.13 -10.24 -3.69
C GLY A 38 -18.01 -10.51 -4.70
N SER A 39 -17.44 -9.48 -5.33
CA SER A 39 -16.29 -9.66 -6.23
C SER A 39 -14.97 -9.86 -5.48
N ALA A 40 -13.99 -10.47 -6.15
CA ALA A 40 -12.62 -10.56 -5.65
C ALA A 40 -12.01 -9.17 -5.35
N LEU A 41 -12.40 -8.14 -6.11
CA LEU A 41 -11.97 -6.75 -5.89
C LEU A 41 -12.55 -6.19 -4.58
N ALA A 42 -13.78 -6.56 -4.21
CA ALA A 42 -14.40 -6.13 -2.95
C ALA A 42 -13.74 -6.78 -1.73
N VAL A 43 -13.43 -8.09 -1.81
CA VAL A 43 -12.67 -8.79 -0.76
C VAL A 43 -11.27 -8.20 -0.61
N HIS A 44 -10.61 -7.90 -1.73
CA HIS A 44 -9.30 -7.26 -1.72
C HIS A 44 -9.34 -5.83 -1.14
N ALA A 45 -10.36 -5.04 -1.48
CA ALA A 45 -10.57 -3.71 -0.92
C ALA A 45 -10.77 -3.74 0.61
N GLN A 46 -11.56 -4.68 1.13
CA GLN A 46 -11.74 -4.86 2.57
C GLN A 46 -10.44 -5.24 3.28
N ARG A 47 -9.67 -6.18 2.71
CA ARG A 47 -8.34 -6.53 3.22
C ARG A 47 -7.42 -5.30 3.26
N LEU A 48 -7.47 -4.47 2.24
CA LEU A 48 -6.64 -3.28 2.11
C LEU A 48 -6.94 -2.20 3.15
N GLN A 49 -8.20 -2.12 3.61
CA GLN A 49 -8.61 -1.22 4.69
C GLN A 49 -8.39 -1.79 6.10
N SER A 50 -8.05 -3.08 6.22
CA SER A 50 -7.88 -3.74 7.52
C SER A 50 -6.80 -3.07 8.36
N ASP A 51 -7.00 -3.03 9.68
CA ASP A 51 -6.04 -2.44 10.63
C ASP A 51 -4.65 -3.05 10.47
N ARG A 52 -4.58 -4.36 10.26
CA ARG A 52 -3.33 -5.10 10.04
C ARG A 52 -2.57 -4.57 8.81
N GLU A 53 -3.27 -4.37 7.69
CA GLU A 53 -2.63 -3.90 6.45
C GLU A 53 -2.20 -2.44 6.61
N ARG A 54 -3.04 -1.57 7.18
CA ARG A 54 -2.68 -0.16 7.46
C ARG A 54 -1.43 -0.07 8.33
N GLN A 55 -1.36 -0.85 9.42
CA GLN A 55 -0.20 -0.88 10.30
C GLN A 55 1.04 -1.49 9.64
N ALA A 56 0.88 -2.47 8.75
CA ALA A 56 1.99 -3.01 7.98
C ALA A 56 2.59 -1.94 7.05
N VAL A 57 1.74 -1.24 6.28
CA VAL A 57 2.16 -0.16 5.39
C VAL A 57 2.85 0.97 6.16
N ALA A 58 2.27 1.41 7.29
CA ALA A 58 2.87 2.45 8.14
C ALA A 58 4.26 2.05 8.67
N ARG A 59 4.42 0.79 9.11
CA ARG A 59 5.70 0.27 9.59
C ARG A 59 6.74 0.21 8.48
N THR A 60 6.38 -0.27 7.29
CA THR A 60 7.29 -0.32 6.14
C THR A 60 7.77 1.07 5.74
N LEU A 61 6.87 2.06 5.70
CA LEU A 61 7.24 3.44 5.37
C LEU A 61 8.22 4.03 6.39
N ARG A 62 7.98 3.84 7.70
CA ARG A 62 8.92 4.31 8.73
C ARG A 62 10.26 3.58 8.67
N ALA A 63 10.26 2.27 8.44
CA ALA A 63 11.48 1.50 8.27
C ALA A 63 12.34 2.03 7.11
N ALA A 64 11.71 2.45 5.99
CA ALA A 64 12.43 3.06 4.88
C ALA A 64 13.09 4.39 5.27
N VAL A 65 12.41 5.23 6.06
CA VAL A 65 12.99 6.48 6.58
C VAL A 65 14.19 6.19 7.49
N GLU A 66 14.06 5.23 8.40
CA GLU A 66 15.16 4.83 9.29
C GLU A 66 16.34 4.22 8.52
N GLN A 67 16.09 3.44 7.46
CA GLN A 67 17.12 2.95 6.56
C GLN A 67 17.82 4.11 5.82
N ALA A 68 17.07 5.08 5.33
CA ALA A 68 17.62 6.26 4.66
C ALA A 68 18.44 7.15 5.61
N ARG A 69 18.07 7.23 6.89
CA ARG A 69 18.80 7.96 7.94
C ARG A 69 20.08 7.26 8.35
N SER A 70 20.00 5.98 8.70
CA SER A 70 21.14 5.18 9.18
C SER A 70 22.25 5.03 8.15
N GLY A 71 21.93 5.14 6.86
CA GLY A 71 22.93 5.04 5.80
C GLY A 71 23.57 3.65 5.70
N ARG A 72 22.97 2.65 6.34
CA ARG A 72 23.43 1.25 6.29
C ARG A 72 22.82 0.57 5.06
N ALA A 73 23.63 -0.26 4.39
CA ALA A 73 23.09 -1.15 3.36
C ALA A 73 22.10 -2.13 4.03
N PRO A 74 20.97 -2.46 3.39
CA PRO A 74 20.09 -3.49 3.92
C PRO A 74 20.83 -4.83 3.99
N GLY A 75 20.50 -5.65 4.99
CA GLY A 75 20.97 -7.04 5.04
C GLY A 75 20.16 -7.91 4.09
N GLY A 76 20.83 -8.85 3.39
CA GLY A 76 20.19 -9.84 2.52
C GLY A 76 19.84 -9.32 1.11
N SER A 77 18.95 -10.04 0.41
CA SER A 77 18.54 -9.75 -0.98
C SER A 77 17.41 -8.71 -1.05
N VAL A 78 17.57 -7.59 -0.35
CA VAL A 78 16.57 -6.51 -0.28
C VAL A 78 17.05 -5.33 -1.10
N VAL A 79 16.15 -4.76 -1.94
CA VAL A 79 16.45 -3.57 -2.73
C VAL A 79 16.69 -2.37 -1.81
N PRO A 80 17.85 -1.68 -1.89
CA PRO A 80 18.12 -0.50 -1.08
C PRO A 80 17.14 0.64 -1.37
N VAL A 81 16.83 1.46 -0.35
CA VAL A 81 16.02 2.67 -0.53
C VAL A 81 16.83 3.82 -1.12
N HIS A 82 16.21 4.63 -1.97
CA HIS A 82 16.81 5.84 -2.52
C HIS A 82 16.88 6.94 -1.45
N ARG A 83 18.02 7.02 -0.75
CA ARG A 83 18.16 7.83 0.47
C ARG A 83 17.73 9.29 0.32
N ARG A 84 18.12 9.95 -0.78
CA ARG A 84 17.77 11.36 -1.03
C ARG A 84 16.26 11.56 -1.16
N ASN A 85 15.60 10.77 -2.00
CA ASN A 85 14.15 10.82 -2.21
C ASN A 85 13.38 10.50 -0.92
N VAL A 86 13.78 9.44 -0.20
CA VAL A 86 13.12 9.06 1.05
C VAL A 86 13.31 10.12 2.14
N ARG A 87 14.49 10.73 2.25
CA ARG A 87 14.72 11.87 3.17
C ARG A 87 13.86 13.08 2.80
N ALA A 88 13.78 13.42 1.51
CA ALA A 88 12.94 14.52 1.03
C ALA A 88 11.45 14.26 1.28
N ALA A 89 11.01 13.01 1.27
CA ALA A 89 9.63 12.61 1.53
C ALA A 89 9.32 12.29 3.01
N ALA A 90 10.27 12.47 3.93
CA ALA A 90 10.15 11.99 5.31
C ALA A 90 8.91 12.57 6.04
N ASP A 91 8.62 13.86 5.85
CA ASP A 91 7.47 14.50 6.48
C ASP A 91 6.13 13.98 5.95
N VAL A 92 6.05 13.74 4.63
CA VAL A 92 4.87 13.15 3.99
C VAL A 92 4.68 11.71 4.44
N ILE A 93 5.77 10.94 4.57
CA ILE A 93 5.76 9.58 5.10
C ILE A 93 5.21 9.56 6.53
N GLU A 94 5.67 10.45 7.40
CA GLU A 94 5.20 10.50 8.78
C GLU A 94 3.73 10.98 8.88
N ALA A 95 3.31 11.87 7.99
CA ALA A 95 1.89 12.24 7.88
C ALA A 95 1.02 11.04 7.47
N ILE A 96 1.43 10.28 6.45
CA ILE A 96 0.75 9.03 6.05
C ILE A 96 0.70 8.06 7.23
N ALA A 97 1.83 7.81 7.89
CA ALA A 97 1.91 6.85 8.98
C ALA A 97 0.97 7.20 10.14
N ARG A 98 0.85 8.49 10.47
CA ARG A 98 -0.13 8.99 11.45
C ARG A 98 -1.58 8.73 11.02
N VAL A 99 -1.93 9.01 9.76
CA VAL A 99 -3.27 8.73 9.23
C VAL A 99 -3.61 7.24 9.31
N LEU A 100 -2.68 6.37 8.88
CA LEU A 100 -2.89 4.92 8.85
C LEU A 100 -3.03 4.30 10.25
N GLN A 101 -2.38 4.88 11.25
CA GLN A 101 -2.48 4.47 12.66
C GLN A 101 -3.69 5.05 13.38
N SER A 102 -4.34 6.06 12.81
CA SER A 102 -5.57 6.61 13.39
C SER A 102 -6.70 5.56 13.34
N PRO A 103 -7.69 5.64 14.25
CA PRO A 103 -8.86 4.77 14.22
C PRO A 103 -9.81 5.09 13.05
N ARG A 104 -9.51 6.09 12.23
CA ARG A 104 -10.36 6.50 11.10
C ARG A 104 -10.29 5.48 9.98
N ARG A 105 -11.43 5.26 9.32
CA ARG A 105 -11.47 4.49 8.07
C ARG A 105 -10.67 5.27 7.01
N VAL A 106 -9.75 4.58 6.34
CA VAL A 106 -9.00 5.12 5.21
C VAL A 106 -9.62 4.68 3.90
N ASN A 107 -9.47 5.48 2.87
CA ASN A 107 -9.95 5.15 1.53
C ASN A 107 -9.05 4.10 0.87
N VAL A 108 -9.70 3.12 0.23
CA VAL A 108 -9.08 2.00 -0.50
C VAL A 108 -8.13 2.51 -1.59
N MET A 109 -8.49 3.60 -2.28
CA MET A 109 -7.71 4.18 -3.37
C MET A 109 -6.34 4.68 -2.88
N GLY A 110 -6.31 5.44 -1.78
CA GLY A 110 -5.06 5.90 -1.17
C GLY A 110 -4.18 4.73 -0.74
N MET A 111 -4.76 3.73 -0.08
CA MET A 111 -4.02 2.52 0.30
C MET A 111 -3.47 1.75 -0.91
N ALA A 112 -4.21 1.67 -2.02
CA ALA A 112 -3.77 1.00 -3.23
C ALA A 112 -2.60 1.74 -3.88
N ARG A 113 -2.65 3.08 -3.91
CA ARG A 113 -1.55 3.92 -4.39
C ARG A 113 -0.29 3.75 -3.53
N LEU A 114 -0.43 3.70 -2.20
CA LEU A 114 0.70 3.43 -1.30
C LEU A 114 1.33 2.07 -1.58
N ARG A 115 0.52 1.01 -1.71
CA ARG A 115 1.05 -0.33 -2.01
C ARG A 115 1.73 -0.39 -3.36
N ARG A 116 1.25 0.33 -4.38
CA ARG A 116 1.96 0.46 -5.67
C ARG A 116 3.33 1.11 -5.51
N VAL A 117 3.45 2.19 -4.73
CA VAL A 117 4.76 2.81 -4.46
C VAL A 117 5.71 1.83 -3.75
N LEU A 118 5.20 1.06 -2.79
CA LEU A 118 5.99 0.08 -2.04
C LEU A 118 6.40 -1.14 -2.88
N SER A 119 5.56 -1.59 -3.81
CA SER A 119 5.80 -2.77 -4.64
C SER A 119 6.51 -2.47 -5.96
N ASP A 120 6.57 -1.21 -6.38
CA ASP A 120 7.35 -0.78 -7.55
C ASP A 120 8.84 -0.73 -7.17
N GLY A 121 9.51 -1.89 -7.23
CA GLY A 121 10.94 -2.05 -6.89
C GLY A 121 11.89 -1.23 -7.77
N GLN A 122 11.42 -0.78 -8.94
CA GLN A 122 12.15 0.13 -9.82
C GLN A 122 11.67 1.59 -9.66
N GLY A 123 10.80 1.86 -8.68
CA GLY A 123 10.22 3.16 -8.42
C GLY A 123 11.12 4.07 -7.58
N PRO A 124 10.77 5.36 -7.43
CA PRO A 124 11.61 6.40 -6.83
C PRO A 124 11.83 6.24 -5.32
N MET A 125 11.21 5.24 -4.70
CA MET A 125 11.46 4.84 -3.32
C MET A 125 12.74 4.00 -3.21
N TYR A 126 13.10 3.28 -4.27
CA TYR A 126 14.22 2.35 -4.30
C TYR A 126 15.34 2.91 -5.18
N ASP A 127 16.56 2.47 -4.87
CA ASP A 127 17.76 3.00 -5.50
C ASP A 127 17.78 2.75 -7.02
N GLY A 128 18.40 3.66 -7.77
CA GLY A 128 18.47 3.57 -9.23
C GLY A 128 17.33 4.24 -10.02
N ASN A 129 16.38 4.94 -9.37
CA ASN A 129 15.36 5.75 -10.06
C ASN A 129 15.19 7.16 -9.44
N PRO A 130 15.44 8.25 -10.21
CA PRO A 130 15.33 9.63 -9.73
C PRO A 130 13.91 10.21 -9.73
N GLY A 131 12.85 9.41 -9.91
CA GLY A 131 11.48 9.91 -10.01
C GLY A 131 10.96 10.65 -8.76
N ASP A 132 9.80 11.28 -8.90
CA ASP A 132 9.18 12.07 -7.83
C ASP A 132 8.45 11.19 -6.80
N LEU A 133 9.13 10.87 -5.70
CA LEU A 133 8.54 10.16 -4.57
C LEU A 133 7.57 11.06 -3.77
N VAL A 134 7.90 12.34 -3.59
CA VAL A 134 7.12 13.27 -2.77
C VAL A 134 5.73 13.47 -3.37
N GLY A 135 5.64 13.74 -4.67
CA GLY A 135 4.37 13.91 -5.37
C GLY A 135 3.54 12.62 -5.37
N ARG A 136 4.16 11.45 -5.58
CA ARG A 136 3.45 10.15 -5.53
C ARG A 136 2.86 9.88 -4.15
N LEU A 137 3.62 10.13 -3.08
CA LEU A 137 3.13 9.94 -1.71
C LEU A 137 2.12 11.01 -1.31
N SER A 138 2.28 12.25 -1.75
CA SER A 138 1.31 13.33 -1.49
C SER A 138 -0.03 13.05 -2.18
N ALA A 139 0.00 12.58 -3.43
CA ALA A 139 -1.20 12.16 -4.16
C ALA A 139 -1.87 10.91 -3.56
N ALA A 140 -1.10 10.04 -2.90
CA ALA A 140 -1.64 8.93 -2.14
C ALA A 140 -2.27 9.40 -0.83
N LEU A 141 -1.61 10.30 -0.09
CA LEU A 141 -2.10 10.90 1.15
C LEU A 141 -3.41 11.67 0.93
N ALA A 142 -3.51 12.47 -0.13
CA ALA A 142 -4.74 13.18 -0.48
C ALA A 142 -5.91 12.23 -0.84
N ALA A 143 -5.61 10.96 -1.12
CA ALA A 143 -6.58 9.93 -1.47
C ALA A 143 -6.87 8.96 -0.32
N LEU A 144 -6.30 9.16 0.87
CA LEU A 144 -6.60 8.38 2.10
C LEU A 144 -7.84 8.92 2.80
#